data_AF-A0A957BHH6-F1
#
_entry.id   AF-A0A957BHH6-F1
#
_cell.length_a   1.000
_cell.length_b   1.000
_cell.length_c   1.000
_cell.angle_alpha   90.00
_cell.angle_beta   90.00
_cell.angle_gamma   90.00
#
_symmetry.space_group_name_H-M   'P 1'
#
loop_
_entity.id
_entity.type
_entity.pdbx_description
1 polymer ?
#
loop_
_entity_poly.entity_id
_entity_poly.type
_entity_poly.pdbx_seq_one_letter_code
_entity_poly.pdbx_strand_id
1 'polypeptide(L)'
;GTNTNGMLDLIRDAGGDIIGVDWRIRLQDAWHILGDNVAIQGNLDPVALFAPWDTLKERVQLVLDSVKGRPGHIFNLGHGILPNTPVDNVRRLVDFVHEYTSK
;
A
#
# COMPACT_ATOMS: atom_id res chain seq x y z
N GLY A 1 -5.89 -5.68 7.00
CA GLY A 1 -4.54 -5.58 7.59
C GLY A 1 -3.68 -6.75 7.16
N THR A 2 -2.62 -7.04 7.89
CA THR A 2 -1.70 -8.16 7.61
C THR A 2 -2.39 -9.51 7.77
N ASN A 3 -2.19 -10.40 6.80
CA ASN A 3 -2.76 -11.76 6.77
C ASN A 3 -4.29 -11.80 6.79
N THR A 4 -4.96 -10.77 6.27
CA THR A 4 -6.44 -10.69 6.26
C THR A 4 -7.07 -10.86 4.87
N ASN A 5 -6.28 -11.17 3.84
CA ASN A 5 -6.74 -11.16 2.45
C ASN A 5 -7.91 -12.12 2.17
N GLY A 6 -7.98 -13.25 2.89
CA GLY A 6 -9.08 -14.22 2.78
C GLY A 6 -10.37 -13.85 3.53
N MET A 7 -10.44 -12.67 4.15
CA MET A 7 -11.59 -12.20 4.95
C MET A 7 -12.01 -10.77 4.58
N LEU A 8 -11.60 -10.26 3.41
CA LEU A 8 -11.86 -8.86 3.03
C LEU A 8 -13.36 -8.56 2.87
N ASP A 9 -14.14 -9.54 2.43
CA ASP A 9 -15.61 -9.47 2.38
C ASP A 9 -16.22 -9.30 3.77
N LEU A 10 -15.79 -10.11 4.73
CA LEU A 10 -16.25 -10.01 6.13
C LEU A 10 -15.81 -8.68 6.77
N ILE A 11 -14.60 -8.21 6.46
CA ILE A 11 -14.07 -6.93 6.94
C ILE A 11 -14.86 -5.75 6.36
N ARG A 12 -15.25 -5.81 5.07
CA ARG A 12 -16.14 -4.82 4.46
C ARG A 12 -17.48 -4.79 5.19
N ASP A 13 -18.08 -5.95 5.44
CA ASP A 13 -19.38 -6.07 6.09
C ASP A 13 -19.36 -5.61 7.56
N ALA A 14 -18.18 -5.60 8.19
CA ALA A 14 -17.97 -5.00 9.51
C ALA A 14 -18.05 -3.45 9.51
N GLY A 15 -18.13 -2.80 8.34
CA GLY A 15 -18.50 -1.39 8.22
C GLY A 15 -17.36 -0.38 8.39
N GLY A 16 -16.14 -0.70 7.96
CA GLY A 16 -15.01 0.24 8.00
C GLY A 16 -14.93 1.16 6.76
N ASP A 17 -14.66 2.46 6.97
CA ASP A 17 -14.49 3.43 5.87
C ASP A 17 -13.17 3.23 5.11
N ILE A 18 -12.12 2.79 5.81
CA ILE A 18 -10.76 2.58 5.29
C ILE A 18 -10.30 1.19 5.68
N ILE A 19 -9.97 0.36 4.70
CA ILE A 19 -9.50 -0.99 4.92
C ILE A 19 -8.01 -1.10 4.57
N GLY A 20 -7.18 -1.44 5.57
CA GLY A 20 -5.78 -1.73 5.33
C GLY A 20 -5.60 -3.07 4.61
N VAL A 21 -4.70 -3.19 3.64
CA VAL A 21 -4.37 -4.46 2.96
C VAL A 21 -2.86 -4.66 2.89
N ASP A 22 -2.41 -5.92 2.87
CA ASP A 22 -1.00 -6.25 2.81
C ASP A 22 -0.49 -6.53 1.39
N TRP A 23 0.82 -6.71 1.25
CA TRP A 23 1.50 -6.85 -0.05
C TRP A 23 1.16 -8.14 -0.81
N ARG A 24 0.46 -9.10 -0.19
CA ARG A 24 0.14 -10.39 -0.82
C ARG A 24 -1.11 -10.33 -1.68
N ILE A 25 -1.81 -9.20 -1.73
CA ILE A 25 -2.95 -8.96 -2.63
C ILE A 25 -2.65 -7.76 -3.54
N ARG A 26 -3.10 -7.81 -4.80
CA ARG A 26 -3.02 -6.66 -5.70
C ARG A 26 -4.10 -5.65 -5.30
N LEU A 27 -3.80 -4.34 -5.33
CA LEU A 27 -4.77 -3.30 -4.92
C LEU A 27 -6.10 -3.41 -5.69
N GLN A 28 -6.06 -3.65 -7.00
CA GLN A 28 -7.24 -3.90 -7.84
C GLN A 28 -8.09 -5.08 -7.39
N ASP A 29 -7.49 -6.19 -6.94
CA ASP A 29 -8.25 -7.34 -6.45
C ASP A 29 -8.90 -7.01 -5.11
N ALA A 30 -8.19 -6.29 -4.24
CA ALA A 30 -8.73 -5.83 -2.98
C ALA A 30 -9.93 -4.89 -3.19
N TRP A 31 -9.84 -3.91 -4.12
CA TRP A 31 -10.99 -3.07 -4.48
C TRP A 31 -12.14 -3.85 -5.08
N HIS A 32 -11.87 -4.87 -5.90
CA HIS A 32 -12.92 -5.71 -6.46
C HIS A 32 -13.73 -6.42 -5.36
N ILE A 33 -13.07 -6.89 -4.31
CA ILE A 33 -13.71 -7.57 -3.17
C ILE A 33 -14.43 -6.56 -2.26
N LEU A 34 -13.77 -5.45 -1.97
CA LEU A 34 -14.23 -4.45 -1.00
C LEU A 34 -15.31 -3.50 -1.55
N GLY A 35 -15.38 -3.35 -2.87
CA GLY A 35 -16.29 -2.43 -3.55
C GLY A 35 -15.80 -0.98 -3.57
N ASP A 36 -16.64 -0.09 -4.12
CA ASP A 36 -16.26 1.30 -4.39
C ASP A 36 -16.55 2.27 -3.24
N ASN A 37 -17.19 1.80 -2.18
CA ASN A 37 -17.60 2.63 -1.03
C ASN A 37 -16.53 2.71 0.08
N VAL A 38 -15.39 2.05 -0.08
CA VAL A 38 -14.31 2.06 0.92
C VAL A 38 -12.98 2.49 0.31
N ALA A 39 -12.20 3.20 1.10
CA ALA A 39 -10.81 3.49 0.79
C ALA A 39 -9.90 2.31 1.18
N ILE A 40 -8.75 2.20 0.50
CA ILE A 40 -7.73 1.20 0.80
C ILE A 40 -6.47 1.88 1.32
N GLN A 41 -5.92 1.36 2.42
CA GLN A 41 -4.61 1.75 2.93
C GLN A 41 -3.57 0.63 2.68
N GLY A 42 -2.43 0.94 2.07
CA GLY A 42 -1.36 -0.02 1.81
C GLY A 42 -0.66 0.19 0.45
N ASN A 43 0.07 -0.79 -0.07
CA ASN A 43 0.33 -2.10 0.54
C ASN A 43 1.76 -2.60 0.29
N LEU A 44 2.74 -1.71 0.25
CA LEU A 44 4.13 -2.07 -0.04
C LEU A 44 4.68 -3.09 0.98
N ASP A 45 5.41 -4.10 0.51
CA ASP A 45 6.12 -5.04 1.38
C ASP A 45 7.20 -4.27 2.19
N PRO A 46 7.18 -4.31 3.54
CA PRO A 46 8.19 -3.62 4.36
C PRO A 46 9.63 -4.07 4.07
N VAL A 47 9.85 -5.28 3.56
CA VAL A 47 11.18 -5.76 3.16
C VAL A 47 11.74 -4.96 1.98
N ALA A 48 10.88 -4.34 1.16
CA ALA A 48 11.33 -3.50 0.05
C ALA A 48 12.20 -2.32 0.52
N LEU A 49 12.02 -1.86 1.77
CA LEU A 49 12.79 -0.75 2.34
C LEU A 49 14.29 -1.06 2.53
N PHE A 50 14.72 -2.32 2.41
CA PHE A 50 16.14 -2.70 2.45
C PHE A 50 16.81 -2.68 1.08
N ALA A 51 16.05 -2.53 0.00
CA ALA A 51 16.60 -2.51 -1.35
C ALA A 51 17.40 -1.22 -1.61
N PRO A 52 18.35 -1.23 -2.57
CA PRO A 52 18.89 0.00 -3.14
C PRO A 52 17.76 0.90 -3.63
N TRP A 53 17.98 2.21 -3.58
CA TRP A 53 16.93 3.19 -3.87
C TRP A 53 16.22 2.97 -5.20
N ASP A 54 16.96 2.73 -6.28
CA ASP A 54 16.35 2.59 -7.62
C ASP A 54 15.36 1.41 -7.66
N THR A 55 15.69 0.30 -7.00
CA THR A 55 14.80 -0.85 -6.86
C THR A 55 13.60 -0.57 -5.97
N LEU A 56 13.79 0.16 -4.86
CA LEU A 56 12.67 0.58 -4.00
C LEU A 56 11.72 1.49 -4.78
N LYS A 57 12.27 2.48 -5.50
CA LYS A 57 11.52 3.43 -6.32
C LYS A 57 10.65 2.72 -7.36
N GLU A 58 11.22 1.78 -8.12
CA GLU A 58 10.47 0.97 -9.09
C GLU A 58 9.30 0.22 -8.45
N ARG A 59 9.52 -0.40 -7.28
CA ARG A 59 8.45 -1.11 -6.56
C ARG A 59 7.34 -0.17 -6.09
N VAL A 60 7.71 1.02 -5.63
CA VAL A 60 6.73 2.04 -5.21
C VAL A 60 5.94 2.54 -6.41
N GLN A 61 6.59 2.79 -7.55
CA GLN A 61 5.92 3.16 -8.79
C GLN A 61 4.89 2.11 -9.20
N LEU A 62 5.24 0.82 -9.18
CA LEU A 62 4.30 -0.25 -9.51
C LEU A 62 3.04 -0.24 -8.61
N VAL A 63 3.20 0.04 -7.31
CA VAL A 63 2.06 0.18 -6.40
C VAL A 63 1.22 1.40 -6.76
N LEU A 64 1.84 2.57 -6.95
CA LEU A 64 1.13 3.82 -7.25
C LEU A 64 0.44 3.78 -8.62
N ASP A 65 1.08 3.23 -9.64
CA ASP A 65 0.52 3.07 -10.99
C ASP A 65 -0.68 2.12 -11.00
N SER A 66 -0.70 1.15 -10.08
CA SER A 66 -1.82 0.21 -9.95
C SER A 66 -3.12 0.88 -9.47
N VAL A 67 -3.03 2.05 -8.83
CA VAL A 67 -4.18 2.86 -8.39
C VAL A 67 -4.98 3.39 -9.57
N LYS A 68 -4.34 3.63 -10.72
CA LYS A 68 -4.97 4.14 -11.95
C LYS A 68 -5.85 5.38 -11.74
N GLY A 69 -5.41 6.31 -10.88
CA GLY A 69 -6.13 7.55 -10.57
C GLY A 69 -7.42 7.38 -9.78
N ARG A 70 -7.70 6.18 -9.24
CA ARG A 70 -8.87 5.92 -8.40
C ARG A 70 -8.75 6.69 -7.07
N PRO A 71 -9.79 7.41 -6.62
CA PRO A 71 -9.78 8.05 -5.31
C PRO A 71 -9.80 7.01 -4.18
N GLY A 72 -9.37 7.43 -2.99
CA GLY A 72 -9.45 6.56 -1.80
C GLY A 72 -8.28 5.57 -1.67
N HIS A 73 -7.09 5.90 -2.20
CA HIS A 73 -5.86 5.20 -1.86
C HIS A 73 -5.04 6.00 -0.84
N ILE A 74 -4.68 5.35 0.26
CA ILE A 74 -3.71 5.86 1.23
C ILE A 74 -2.49 4.96 1.14
N PHE A 75 -1.41 5.46 0.53
CA PHE A 75 -0.18 4.69 0.44
C PHE A 75 0.34 4.35 1.84
N ASN A 76 0.66 3.08 2.07
CA ASN A 76 1.28 2.61 3.29
C ASN A 76 2.04 1.29 3.03
N LEU A 77 2.82 0.87 4.01
CA LEU A 77 3.33 -0.49 4.06
C LEU A 77 2.19 -1.46 4.41
N GLY A 78 2.34 -2.72 4.00
CA GLY A 78 1.41 -3.79 4.38
C GLY A 78 1.62 -4.34 5.79
N HIS A 79 2.70 -3.95 6.47
CA HIS A 79 3.00 -4.22 7.89
C HIS A 79 3.97 -3.15 8.40
N GLY A 80 4.20 -3.10 9.72
CA GLY A 80 5.16 -2.18 10.33
C GLY A 80 6.59 -2.33 9.80
N ILE A 81 7.33 -1.21 9.86
CA ILE A 81 8.75 -1.11 9.52
C ILE A 81 9.57 -2.12 10.35
N LEU A 82 10.50 -2.82 9.70
CA LEU A 82 11.36 -3.79 10.37
C LEU A 82 12.51 -3.10 11.10
N PRO A 83 13.02 -3.66 12.22
CA PRO A 83 14.24 -3.19 12.84
C PRO A 83 15.40 -3.11 11.83
N ASN A 84 16.28 -2.13 11.99
CA ASN A 84 17.43 -1.87 11.11
C ASN A 84 17.08 -1.44 9.68
N THR A 85 15.82 -1.13 9.38
CA THR A 85 15.45 -0.51 8.10
C THR A 85 16.24 0.79 7.92
N PRO A 86 16.91 1.01 6.77
CA PRO A 86 17.65 2.25 6.52
C PRO A 86 16.72 3.46 6.57
N VAL A 87 16.97 4.38 7.50
CA VAL A 87 16.16 5.61 7.69
C VAL A 87 16.14 6.47 6.43
N ASP A 88 17.25 6.50 5.68
CA ASP A 88 17.33 7.23 4.41
C ASP A 88 16.31 6.71 3.38
N ASN A 89 16.18 5.38 3.25
CA ASN A 89 15.19 4.79 2.35
C ASN A 89 13.76 5.15 2.75
N VAL A 90 13.46 5.23 4.05
CA VAL A 90 12.13 5.65 4.53
C VAL A 90 11.85 7.10 4.18
N ARG A 91 12.83 8.01 4.37
CA ARG A 91 12.68 9.43 3.98
C ARG A 91 12.45 9.57 2.49
N ARG A 92 13.31 8.96 1.68
CA ARG A 92 13.20 9.01 0.22
C ARG A 92 11.90 8.42 -0.28
N LEU A 93 11.40 7.35 0.35
CA LEU A 93 10.08 6.79 0.05
C LEU A 93 8.97 7.82 0.25
N VAL A 94 8.94 8.49 1.42
CA VAL A 94 7.91 9.48 1.74
C VAL A 94 7.95 10.64 0.74
N ASP A 95 9.13 11.19 0.49
CA ASP A 95 9.31 12.30 -0.46
C ASP A 95 8.83 11.90 -1.86
N PHE A 96 9.21 10.70 -2.31
CA PHE A 96 8.84 10.18 -3.63
C PHE A 96 7.33 9.95 -3.77
N VAL A 97 6.66 9.40 -2.75
CA VAL A 97 5.20 9.20 -2.79
C VAL A 97 4.46 10.52 -2.96
N HIS A 98 4.87 11.57 -2.23
CA HIS A 98 4.27 12.90 -2.39
C HIS A 98 4.56 13.50 -3.77
N GLU A 99 5.81 13.44 -4.24
CA GLU A 99 6.19 13.97 -5.56
C GLU A 99 5.43 13.26 -6.70
N TYR A 100 5.30 11.94 -6.61
CA TYR A 100 4.68 11.13 -7.66
C TYR A 100 3.17 11.32 -7.75
N THR A 101 2.50 11.51 -6.61
CA THR A 101 1.03 11.63 -6.53
C THR A 101 0.51 13.06 -6.59
N SER A 102 1.39 14.07 -6.54
CA SER A 102 1.01 15.49 -6.68
C SER A 102 0.79 15.93 -8.14
N LYS A 103 0.94 15.02 -9.11
CA LYS A 103 0.74 15.27 -10.55
C LYS A 103 -0.70 14.97 -10.95
#